data_AF-A0A1A8A7Q9-F1
#
_entry.id   AF-A0A1A8A7Q9-F1
#
_cell.length_a   1.000
_cell.length_b   1.000
_cell.length_c   1.000
_cell.angle_alpha   90.00
_cell.angle_beta   90.00
_cell.angle_gamma   90.00
#
_symmetry.space_group_name_H-M   'P 1'
#
loop_
_entity.id
_entity.type
_entity.pdbx_description
1 polymer ?
#
loop_
_entity_poly.entity_id
_entity_poly.type
_entity_poly.pdbx_seq_one_letter_code
_entity_poly.pdbx_strand_id
1 'polypeptide(L)'
;EEEEEEEEQEGEEEEATPLPSNQTETHSSITDPLSDCRTADREIHCRGVGVTHLPVFQNLEVTKLDLADNNIRIITPQTFSGLPVLHTLDLSHNKLDDESFSQSPLVKLMLLKKLNLDDNHITRVPALPSSLEELKIGSNRLSALTHHSFKGLLNLLKL
;
A
#
# COMPACT_ATOMS: atom_id res chain seq x y z
N GLU A 1 14.49 61.32 19.19
CA GLU A 1 15.77 61.39 18.46
C GLU A 1 16.13 59.96 18.16
N GLU A 2 15.70 59.56 16.98
CA GLU A 2 16.10 58.36 16.28
C GLU A 2 17.44 58.69 15.63
N GLU A 3 18.43 57.80 15.72
CA GLU A 3 19.57 57.81 14.80
C GLU A 3 19.65 56.42 14.17
N GLU A 4 19.55 56.46 12.84
CA GLU A 4 19.63 55.37 11.88
C GLU A 4 21.09 54.92 11.75
N GLU A 5 21.34 53.62 11.59
CA GLU A 5 22.54 53.13 10.92
C GLU A 5 22.10 52.20 9.79
N GLU A 6 22.28 52.70 8.57
CA GLU A 6 22.30 51.95 7.32
C GLU A 6 23.64 51.20 7.20
N GLU A 7 23.62 49.93 6.82
CA GLU A 7 24.74 49.32 6.10
C GLU A 7 24.22 48.51 4.90
N GLU A 8 24.69 48.91 3.72
CA GLU A 8 24.45 48.29 2.43
C GLU A 8 25.57 47.29 2.06
N GLN A 9 25.23 46.42 1.08
CA GLN A 9 26.11 45.67 0.16
C GLN A 9 26.81 44.43 0.74
N GLU A 10 27.05 43.33 0.03
CA GLU A 10 27.34 43.11 -1.40
C GLU A 10 26.71 41.79 -1.90
N GLY A 11 26.55 41.69 -3.22
CA GLY A 11 26.09 40.49 -3.91
C GLY A 11 27.20 39.46 -4.12
N GLU A 12 26.81 38.20 -4.21
CA GLU A 12 27.64 37.11 -4.74
C GLU A 12 26.84 36.39 -5.84
N GLU A 13 27.22 36.64 -7.09
CA GLU A 13 26.98 35.74 -8.22
C GLU A 13 28.17 34.76 -8.30
N GLU A 14 27.95 33.46 -8.12
CA GLU A 14 28.77 32.35 -8.65
C GLU A 14 27.97 31.06 -8.43
N GLU A 15 27.99 30.00 -9.25
CA GLU A 15 28.42 29.74 -10.61
C GLU A 15 27.83 28.32 -10.87
N ALA A 16 27.13 28.11 -11.98
CA ALA A 16 26.60 26.79 -12.31
C ALA A 16 27.74 25.85 -12.71
N THR A 17 28.04 24.83 -11.90
CA THR A 17 29.00 23.78 -12.24
C THR A 17 28.32 22.43 -12.50
N PRO A 18 28.89 21.59 -13.40
CA PRO A 18 28.14 20.59 -14.16
C PRO A 18 28.01 19.23 -13.47
N LEU A 19 26.99 18.47 -13.89
CA LEU A 19 26.80 17.05 -13.61
C LEU A 19 28.09 16.23 -13.82
N PRO A 20 28.59 15.50 -12.81
CA PRO A 20 29.43 14.36 -13.09
C PRO A 20 28.52 13.18 -13.44
N SER A 21 28.56 12.80 -14.72
CA SER A 21 28.21 11.46 -15.15
C SER A 21 29.13 10.49 -14.41
N ASN A 22 28.61 9.80 -13.41
CA ASN A 22 29.27 8.61 -12.88
C ASN A 22 28.33 7.44 -13.00
N GLN A 23 28.55 6.70 -14.10
CA GLN A 23 28.27 5.28 -14.17
C GLN A 23 28.98 4.65 -12.97
N THR A 24 28.22 4.42 -11.90
CA THR A 24 28.60 3.47 -10.88
C THR A 24 27.76 2.25 -11.14
N GLU A 25 28.37 1.27 -11.80
CA GLU A 25 27.97 -0.13 -11.72
C GLU A 25 28.06 -0.55 -10.25
N THR A 26 27.04 -0.21 -9.47
CA THR A 26 26.83 -0.81 -8.16
C THR A 26 25.96 -2.03 -8.37
N HIS A 27 26.63 -3.16 -8.56
CA HIS A 27 26.09 -4.48 -8.24
C HIS A 27 25.73 -4.51 -6.75
N SER A 28 24.58 -3.95 -6.41
CA SER A 28 23.87 -4.20 -5.17
C SER A 28 22.58 -4.89 -5.56
N SER A 29 22.54 -6.20 -5.32
CA SER A 29 21.36 -7.05 -5.44
C SER A 29 20.27 -6.54 -4.49
N ILE A 30 19.59 -5.47 -4.87
CA ILE A 30 18.28 -5.12 -4.36
C ILE A 30 17.33 -5.91 -5.25
N THR A 31 17.03 -7.14 -4.82
CA THR A 31 15.90 -7.89 -5.39
C THR A 31 14.68 -7.03 -5.15
N ASP A 32 14.11 -6.46 -6.21
CA ASP A 32 12.81 -5.81 -6.13
C ASP A 32 11.86 -6.81 -5.46
N PRO A 33 11.11 -6.42 -4.40
CA PRO A 33 10.30 -7.36 -3.61
C PRO A 33 9.21 -8.05 -4.43
N LEU A 34 9.01 -7.62 -5.69
CA LEU A 34 8.07 -8.17 -6.66
C LEU A 34 8.76 -8.84 -7.87
N SER A 35 10.10 -8.95 -7.92
CA SER A 35 10.83 -9.54 -9.05
C SER A 35 10.41 -10.99 -9.33
N ASP A 36 10.07 -11.74 -8.29
CA ASP A 36 9.68 -13.15 -8.39
C ASP A 36 8.18 -13.34 -8.65
N CYS A 37 7.42 -12.24 -8.80
CA CYS A 37 6.00 -12.30 -9.08
C CYS A 37 5.73 -12.60 -10.56
N ARG A 38 4.72 -13.44 -10.81
CA ARG A 38 4.23 -13.69 -12.16
C ARG A 38 3.15 -12.69 -12.52
N THR A 39 3.29 -12.03 -13.67
CA THR A 39 2.28 -11.11 -14.21
C THR A 39 1.65 -11.70 -15.48
N ALA A 40 0.32 -11.67 -15.56
CA ALA A 40 -0.43 -12.16 -16.73
C ALA A 40 -1.82 -11.52 -16.75
N ASP A 41 -2.31 -11.11 -17.92
CA ASP A 41 -3.70 -10.67 -18.12
C ASP A 41 -4.21 -9.62 -17.11
N ARG A 42 -3.38 -8.62 -16.80
CA ARG A 42 -3.66 -7.57 -15.79
C ARG A 42 -3.83 -8.13 -14.38
N GLU A 43 -3.26 -9.29 -14.10
CA GLU A 43 -3.15 -9.88 -12.79
C GLU A 43 -1.69 -9.96 -12.36
N ILE A 44 -1.45 -9.76 -11.06
CA ILE A 44 -0.14 -9.94 -10.44
C ILE A 44 -0.27 -11.06 -9.40
N HIS A 45 0.55 -12.09 -9.55
CA HIS A 45 0.58 -13.27 -8.69
C HIS A 45 1.94 -13.33 -7.98
N CYS A 46 1.94 -12.99 -6.70
CA CYS A 46 3.11 -12.92 -5.82
C CYS A 46 3.00 -13.91 -4.65
N ARG A 47 2.31 -15.03 -4.85
CA ARG A 47 2.01 -15.95 -3.76
C ARG A 47 3.27 -16.68 -3.28
N GLY A 48 3.54 -16.69 -1.98
CA GLY A 48 4.61 -17.51 -1.42
C GLY A 48 6.04 -17.05 -1.71
N VAL A 49 6.24 -15.85 -2.28
CA VAL A 49 7.59 -15.37 -2.67
C VAL A 49 8.34 -14.73 -1.49
N GLY A 50 7.72 -14.63 -0.32
CA GLY A 50 8.34 -14.16 0.91
C GLY A 50 8.33 -12.64 1.07
N VAL A 51 7.41 -11.92 0.41
CA VAL A 51 7.30 -10.47 0.51
C VAL A 51 7.10 -10.04 1.97
N THR A 52 7.92 -9.10 2.45
CA THR A 52 7.77 -8.51 3.79
C THR A 52 7.27 -7.07 3.75
N HIS A 53 7.65 -6.32 2.71
CA HIS A 53 7.33 -4.91 2.51
C HIS A 53 6.78 -4.71 1.09
N LEU A 54 5.65 -4.03 1.00
CA LEU A 54 5.05 -3.69 -0.29
C LEU A 54 5.57 -2.33 -0.78
N PRO A 55 5.91 -2.21 -2.07
CA PRO A 55 6.16 -0.90 -2.66
C PRO A 55 4.84 -0.12 -2.81
N VAL A 56 4.96 1.18 -3.06
CA VAL A 56 3.82 1.98 -3.51
C VAL A 56 3.56 1.64 -4.98
N PHE A 57 2.41 1.03 -5.27
CA PHE A 57 2.02 0.72 -6.64
C PHE A 57 1.65 2.02 -7.36
N GLN A 58 2.29 2.31 -8.50
CA GLN A 58 2.07 3.53 -9.27
C GLN A 58 1.34 3.22 -10.59
N ASN A 59 0.10 3.68 -10.71
CA ASN A 59 -0.71 3.65 -11.94
C ASN A 59 -0.74 2.30 -12.66
N LEU A 60 -0.88 1.20 -11.92
CA LEU A 60 -0.99 -0.12 -12.52
C LEU A 60 -2.47 -0.42 -12.80
N GLU A 61 -2.77 -0.75 -14.06
CA GLU A 61 -4.10 -1.14 -14.49
C GLU A 61 -4.44 -2.60 -14.16
N VAL A 62 -4.09 -3.06 -12.97
CA VAL A 62 -4.23 -4.45 -12.52
C VAL A 62 -5.62 -4.67 -11.94
N THR A 63 -6.28 -5.76 -12.34
CA THR A 63 -7.62 -6.15 -11.88
C THR A 63 -7.56 -7.12 -10.71
N LYS A 64 -6.49 -7.91 -10.59
CA LYS A 64 -6.28 -8.85 -9.49
C LYS A 64 -4.85 -8.82 -8.97
N LEU A 65 -4.72 -8.74 -7.65
CA LEU A 65 -3.45 -8.77 -6.95
C LEU A 65 -3.50 -9.89 -5.91
N ASP A 66 -2.71 -10.95 -6.13
CA ASP A 66 -2.55 -12.06 -5.21
C ASP A 66 -1.20 -11.92 -4.47
N LEU A 67 -1.28 -11.60 -3.18
CA LEU A 67 -0.17 -11.46 -2.24
C LEU A 67 -0.29 -12.49 -1.11
N ALA A 68 -1.02 -13.57 -1.32
CA ALA A 68 -1.23 -14.59 -0.30
C ALA A 68 0.08 -15.32 0.08
N ASP A 69 0.09 -15.96 1.25
CA ASP A 69 1.21 -16.77 1.74
C ASP A 69 2.54 -16.00 1.81
N ASN A 70 2.49 -14.74 2.24
CA ASN A 70 3.69 -13.90 2.39
C ASN A 70 3.94 -13.53 3.86
N ASN A 71 4.91 -12.66 4.09
CA ASN A 71 5.31 -12.21 5.43
C ASN A 71 4.99 -10.72 5.66
N ILE A 72 3.98 -10.20 4.98
CA ILE A 72 3.63 -8.78 5.01
C ILE A 72 3.11 -8.42 6.40
N ARG A 73 3.67 -7.37 7.00
CA ARG A 73 3.31 -6.87 8.33
C ARG A 73 2.81 -5.43 8.33
N ILE A 74 3.15 -4.66 7.30
CA ILE A 74 2.89 -3.22 7.25
C ILE A 74 2.35 -2.90 5.86
N ILE A 75 1.23 -2.18 5.83
CA ILE A 75 0.67 -1.59 4.62
C ILE A 75 0.68 -0.09 4.82
N THR A 76 1.43 0.63 3.99
CA THR A 76 1.41 2.09 4.03
C THR A 76 0.11 2.63 3.41
N PRO A 77 -0.35 3.84 3.78
CA PRO A 77 -1.62 4.40 3.30
C PRO A 77 -1.69 4.57 1.78
N GLN A 78 -0.53 4.69 1.14
CA GLN A 78 -0.40 4.91 -0.31
C GLN A 78 -0.15 3.61 -1.08
N THR A 79 0.08 2.48 -0.41
CA THR A 79 0.46 1.21 -1.05
C THR A 79 -0.40 0.90 -2.27
N PHE A 80 -1.73 0.90 -2.09
CA PHE A 80 -2.68 0.53 -3.14
C PHE A 80 -3.31 1.73 -3.87
N SER A 81 -2.86 2.96 -3.62
CA SER A 81 -3.53 4.15 -4.16
C SER A 81 -3.41 4.27 -5.69
N GLY A 82 -2.36 3.71 -6.29
CA GLY A 82 -2.17 3.65 -7.74
C GLY A 82 -2.76 2.40 -8.41
N LEU A 83 -3.75 1.72 -7.80
CA LEU A 83 -4.46 0.58 -8.36
C LEU A 83 -5.95 0.91 -8.64
N PRO A 84 -6.26 1.83 -9.58
CA PRO A 84 -7.61 2.39 -9.72
C PRO A 84 -8.67 1.39 -10.20
N VAL A 85 -8.25 0.28 -10.80
CA VAL A 85 -9.12 -0.73 -11.43
C VAL A 85 -9.04 -2.10 -10.77
N LEU A 86 -8.53 -2.16 -9.53
CA LEU A 86 -8.40 -3.41 -8.79
C LEU A 86 -9.76 -3.91 -8.33
N HIS A 87 -10.09 -5.15 -8.70
CA HIS A 87 -11.35 -5.81 -8.35
C HIS A 87 -11.16 -6.89 -7.28
N THR A 88 -10.01 -7.57 -7.26
CA THR A 88 -9.70 -8.65 -6.34
C THR A 88 -8.35 -8.43 -5.68
N LEU A 89 -8.33 -8.49 -4.35
CA LEU A 89 -7.12 -8.42 -3.55
C LEU A 89 -7.08 -9.60 -2.58
N ASP A 90 -6.03 -10.41 -2.69
CA ASP A 90 -5.75 -11.49 -1.74
C ASP A 90 -4.52 -11.15 -0.89
N LEU A 91 -4.74 -11.00 0.42
CA LEU A 91 -3.72 -10.76 1.44
C LEU A 91 -3.76 -11.86 2.52
N SER A 92 -4.37 -13.01 2.21
CA SER A 92 -4.48 -14.12 3.15
C SER A 92 -3.12 -14.71 3.53
N HIS A 93 -3.06 -15.38 4.69
CA HIS A 93 -1.83 -16.00 5.19
C HIS A 93 -0.64 -15.03 5.23
N ASN A 94 -0.87 -13.86 5.83
CA ASN A 94 0.16 -12.86 6.08
C ASN A 94 0.25 -12.58 7.60
N LYS A 95 0.92 -11.49 7.98
CA LYS A 95 1.12 -11.11 9.39
C LYS A 95 0.51 -9.74 9.66
N LEU A 96 -0.58 -9.40 8.96
CA LEU A 96 -1.28 -8.13 9.08
C LEU A 96 -2.05 -8.05 10.40
N ASP A 97 -2.06 -6.87 10.98
CA ASP A 97 -2.73 -6.55 12.25
C ASP A 97 -3.49 -5.22 12.13
N ASP A 98 -4.04 -4.72 13.23
CA ASP A 98 -4.84 -3.49 13.22
C ASP A 98 -4.02 -2.26 12.78
N GLU A 99 -2.71 -2.22 13.09
CA GLU A 99 -1.82 -1.12 12.70
C GLU A 99 -1.66 -1.02 11.18
N SER A 100 -1.66 -2.17 10.49
CA SER A 100 -1.64 -2.27 9.04
C SER A 100 -2.82 -1.54 8.37
N PHE A 101 -3.91 -1.32 9.10
CA PHE A 101 -5.13 -0.69 8.59
C PHE A 101 -5.49 0.64 9.26
N SER A 102 -4.66 1.12 10.19
CA SER A 102 -4.90 2.35 10.99
C SER A 102 -5.20 3.59 10.14
N GLN A 103 -4.59 3.68 8.95
CA GLN A 103 -4.73 4.78 8.00
C GLN A 103 -5.65 4.46 6.82
N SER A 104 -6.47 3.41 6.93
CA SER A 104 -7.49 3.06 5.91
C SER A 104 -6.93 2.88 4.49
N PRO A 105 -5.85 2.10 4.28
CA PRO A 105 -5.18 1.97 2.96
C PRO A 105 -6.07 1.40 1.85
N LEU A 106 -7.19 0.76 2.21
CA LEU A 106 -8.11 0.11 1.27
C LEU A 106 -9.26 0.99 0.81
N VAL A 107 -9.55 2.11 1.49
CA VAL A 107 -10.76 2.92 1.22
C VAL A 107 -10.72 3.58 -0.16
N LYS A 108 -9.52 3.84 -0.71
CA LYS A 108 -9.35 4.42 -2.05
C LYS A 108 -9.57 3.40 -3.18
N LEU A 109 -9.73 2.12 -2.88
CA LEU A 109 -9.96 1.07 -3.87
C LEU A 109 -11.45 1.02 -4.26
N MET A 110 -11.89 2.04 -5.00
CA MET A 110 -13.30 2.30 -5.31
C MET A 110 -13.99 1.22 -6.17
N LEU A 111 -13.21 0.31 -6.77
CA LEU A 111 -13.71 -0.79 -7.61
C LEU A 111 -13.43 -2.18 -7.00
N LEU A 112 -12.89 -2.22 -5.77
CA LEU A 112 -12.58 -3.49 -5.11
C LEU A 112 -13.89 -4.19 -4.73
N LYS A 113 -14.06 -5.41 -5.24
CA LYS A 113 -15.23 -6.25 -5.00
C LYS A 113 -14.93 -7.40 -4.06
N LYS A 114 -13.72 -7.97 -4.13
CA LYS A 114 -13.33 -9.14 -3.36
C LYS A 114 -12.06 -8.86 -2.57
N LEU A 115 -12.13 -9.07 -1.26
CA LEU A 115 -11.00 -8.92 -0.36
C LEU A 115 -10.87 -10.17 0.50
N ASN A 116 -9.69 -10.78 0.46
CA ASN A 116 -9.34 -11.90 1.32
C ASN A 116 -8.27 -11.46 2.34
N LEU A 117 -8.63 -11.52 3.62
CA LEU A 117 -7.79 -11.25 4.79
C LEU A 117 -7.69 -12.48 5.71
N ASP A 118 -8.09 -13.66 5.24
CA ASP A 118 -8.02 -14.90 6.03
C ASP A 118 -6.60 -15.13 6.60
N ASP A 119 -6.52 -15.77 7.76
CA ASP A 119 -5.24 -16.19 8.35
C ASP A 119 -4.24 -15.03 8.54
N ASN A 120 -4.70 -13.97 9.20
CA ASN A 120 -3.89 -12.83 9.66
C ASN A 120 -4.03 -12.65 11.20
N HIS A 121 -3.56 -11.52 11.72
CA HIS A 121 -3.59 -11.19 13.16
C HIS A 121 -4.55 -10.04 13.48
N ILE A 122 -5.55 -9.80 12.64
CA ILE A 122 -6.48 -8.69 12.77
C ILE A 122 -7.41 -8.94 13.97
N THR A 123 -7.60 -7.92 14.81
CA THR A 123 -8.48 -8.01 15.99
C THR A 123 -9.79 -7.26 15.80
N ARG A 124 -9.85 -6.34 14.83
CA ARG A 124 -11.04 -5.54 14.48
C ARG A 124 -11.20 -5.45 12.97
N VAL A 125 -12.45 -5.46 12.49
CA VAL A 125 -12.71 -5.24 11.06
C VAL A 125 -12.21 -3.85 10.65
N PRO A 126 -11.32 -3.73 9.65
CA PRO A 126 -10.75 -2.46 9.22
C PRO A 126 -11.78 -1.61 8.45
N ALA A 127 -11.42 -0.36 8.14
CA ALA A 127 -12.20 0.46 7.21
C ALA A 127 -12.11 -0.12 5.79
N LEU A 128 -13.26 -0.48 5.23
CA LEU A 128 -13.37 -1.17 3.94
C LEU A 128 -14.03 -0.25 2.89
N PRO A 129 -13.69 -0.41 1.60
CA PRO A 129 -14.30 0.36 0.52
C PRO A 129 -15.78 -0.02 0.35
N SER A 130 -16.62 0.96 0.04
CA SER A 130 -18.08 0.75 -0.13
C SER A 130 -18.47 -0.13 -1.34
N SER A 131 -17.54 -0.35 -2.26
CA SER A 131 -17.69 -1.23 -3.41
C SER A 131 -17.58 -2.71 -3.08
N LEU A 132 -17.17 -3.07 -1.85
CA LEU A 132 -16.87 -4.45 -1.50
C LEU A 132 -18.13 -5.33 -1.49
N GLU A 133 -18.04 -6.46 -2.18
CA GLU A 133 -19.12 -7.45 -2.34
C GLU A 133 -18.83 -8.75 -1.56
N GLU A 134 -17.56 -9.13 -1.42
CA GLU A 134 -17.12 -10.33 -0.72
C GLU A 134 -15.92 -9.99 0.17
N LEU A 135 -16.07 -10.22 1.47
CA LEU A 135 -14.99 -10.16 2.45
C LEU A 135 -14.74 -11.56 2.99
N LYS A 136 -13.48 -11.96 3.08
CA LYS A 136 -13.05 -13.09 3.90
C LYS A 136 -12.11 -12.58 4.98
N ILE A 137 -12.42 -12.87 6.23
CA ILE A 137 -11.63 -12.43 7.40
C ILE A 137 -11.59 -13.53 8.47
N GLY A 138 -11.76 -14.78 8.05
CA GLY A 138 -11.65 -15.97 8.88
C GLY A 138 -10.25 -16.17 9.44
N SER A 139 -10.12 -17.07 10.40
CA SER A 139 -8.83 -17.43 11.03
C SER A 139 -8.01 -16.22 11.53
N ASN A 140 -8.68 -15.14 11.91
CA ASN A 140 -8.10 -13.96 12.54
C ASN A 140 -8.32 -13.97 14.05
N ARG A 141 -7.90 -12.90 14.74
CA ARG A 141 -8.03 -12.75 16.20
C ARG A 141 -9.18 -11.82 16.58
N LEU A 142 -10.25 -11.85 15.78
CA LEU A 142 -11.42 -10.99 15.97
C LEU A 142 -12.07 -11.29 17.32
N SER A 143 -12.12 -10.27 18.19
CA SER A 143 -12.66 -10.40 19.54
C SER A 143 -14.14 -10.04 19.63
N ALA A 144 -14.60 -9.08 18.82
CA ALA A 144 -16.00 -8.71 18.71
C ALA A 144 -16.27 -8.01 17.37
N LEU A 145 -17.46 -8.25 16.81
CA LEU A 145 -18.01 -7.45 15.73
C LEU A 145 -18.85 -6.33 16.34
N THR A 146 -18.64 -5.10 15.87
CA THR A 146 -19.40 -3.93 16.31
C THR A 146 -20.43 -3.57 15.25
N HIS A 147 -21.47 -2.80 15.62
CA HIS A 147 -22.43 -2.24 14.67
C HIS A 147 -21.79 -1.30 13.63
N HIS A 148 -20.55 -0.85 13.87
CA HIS A 148 -19.78 -0.06 12.92
C HIS A 148 -18.89 -0.88 11.99
N SER A 149 -18.67 -2.17 12.27
CA SER A 149 -17.70 -3.02 11.56
C SER A 149 -18.00 -3.16 10.06
N PHE A 150 -19.25 -3.04 9.65
CA PHE A 150 -19.67 -3.13 8.24
C PHE A 150 -20.46 -1.90 7.78
N LYS A 151 -20.36 -0.78 8.51
CA LYS A 151 -21.10 0.44 8.18
C LYS A 151 -20.66 0.96 6.81
N GLY A 152 -21.62 1.21 5.92
CA GLY A 152 -21.36 1.73 4.58
C GLY A 152 -21.03 0.67 3.52
N LEU A 153 -20.94 -0.61 3.90
CA LEU A 153 -20.75 -1.73 2.96
C LEU A 153 -22.09 -2.20 2.40
N LEU A 154 -22.75 -1.33 1.64
CA LEU A 154 -24.10 -1.57 1.10
C LEU A 154 -24.14 -2.70 0.07
N ASN A 155 -23.00 -3.01 -0.54
CA ASN A 155 -22.88 -4.04 -1.57
C ASN A 155 -22.39 -5.39 -1.03
N LEU A 156 -22.13 -5.52 0.28
CA LEU A 156 -21.55 -6.74 0.84
C LEU A 156 -22.57 -7.88 0.81
N LEU A 157 -22.27 -8.92 0.03
CA LEU A 157 -23.10 -10.10 -0.17
C LEU A 157 -22.59 -11.32 0.60
N LYS A 158 -21.28 -11.36 0.89
CA LYS A 158 -20.60 -12.52 1.47
C LYS A 158 -19.57 -12.10 2.52
N LEU A 159 -19.53 -12.84 3.62
CA LEU A 159 -18.62 -12.69 4.76
C LEU A 159 -18.03 -14.06 5.13
#